data_AF-A0A1B8UYT3-F1
#
_entry.id   AF-A0A1B8UYT3-F1
#
_cell.length_a   1.000
_cell.length_b   1.000
_cell.length_c   1.000
_cell.angle_alpha   90.00
_cell.angle_beta   90.00
_cell.angle_gamma   90.00
#
_symmetry.space_group_name_H-M   'P 1'
#
loop_
_entity.id
_entity.type
_entity.pdbx_description
1 polymer ?
#
loop_
_entity_poly.entity_id
_entity_poly.type
_entity_poly.pdbx_seq_one_letter_code
_entity_poly.pdbx_strand_id
1 'polypeptide(L)'
;MRNLLTIKPIKYSILIILLVLIVTGGFYLRNKLLLNSLDSTNLSNLTISGINLNQNIKDVDLSVYKKRNDFDDKVTGTTTQKYFEDFSVIHDNSGKILTLKTMNRTEKGIEKLGNGVIVNLSDVTNLLGSHYIEKGYDSAQGLYSRIYYDKENKVKATFVFPKMYLKDDKNPEAIIIWVILERY
;
A
#
# COMPACT_ATOMS: atom_id res chain seq x y z
N MET A 1 18.47 63.88 -10.67
CA MET A 1 18.74 62.69 -11.53
C MET A 1 19.30 61.62 -10.61
N ARG A 2 18.83 60.38 -10.47
CA ARG A 2 17.90 59.51 -11.20
C ARG A 2 17.34 58.50 -10.18
N ASN A 3 16.04 58.21 -10.25
CA ASN A 3 15.42 57.09 -9.52
C ASN A 3 15.81 55.77 -10.20
N LEU A 4 16.49 54.88 -9.47
CA LEU A 4 16.76 53.51 -9.91
C LEU A 4 15.67 52.58 -9.38
N LEU A 5 14.70 52.27 -10.26
CA LEU A 5 13.67 51.26 -10.03
C LEU A 5 14.29 49.86 -9.92
N THR A 6 14.42 49.35 -8.70
CA THR A 6 14.78 47.97 -8.38
C THR A 6 13.59 47.02 -8.61
N ILE A 7 13.31 46.69 -9.87
CA ILE A 7 12.29 45.68 -10.24
C ILE A 7 12.97 44.53 -10.99
N LYS A 8 13.70 43.64 -10.30
CA LYS A 8 14.27 42.44 -10.93
C LYS A 8 14.28 41.09 -10.17
N PRO A 9 13.86 40.92 -8.90
CA PRO A 9 13.83 39.57 -8.29
C PRO A 9 12.49 38.82 -8.45
N ILE A 10 11.38 39.54 -8.65
CA ILE A 10 10.03 38.95 -8.68
C ILE A 10 9.82 38.08 -9.94
N LYS A 11 10.30 38.52 -11.10
CA LYS A 11 10.11 37.82 -12.38
C LYS A 11 10.79 36.44 -12.42
N TYR A 12 12.00 36.33 -11.86
CA TYR A 12 12.71 35.05 -11.79
C TYR A 12 12.07 34.08 -10.78
N SER A 13 11.58 34.60 -9.67
CA SER A 13 10.87 33.79 -8.66
C SER A 13 9.58 33.19 -9.25
N ILE A 14 8.82 33.97 -10.01
CA ILE A 14 7.61 33.49 -10.71
C ILE A 14 7.97 32.40 -11.73
N LEU A 15 9.06 32.57 -12.50
CA LEU A 15 9.50 31.58 -13.47
C LEU A 15 9.88 30.25 -12.81
N ILE A 16 10.59 30.29 -11.68
CA ILE A 16 10.98 29.08 -10.92
C ILE A 16 9.72 28.38 -10.38
N ILE A 17 8.78 29.12 -9.80
CA ILE A 17 7.51 28.55 -9.30
C ILE A 17 6.75 27.88 -10.44
N LEU A 18 6.66 28.53 -11.61
CA LEU A 18 6.00 27.97 -12.78
C LEU A 18 6.67 26.67 -13.23
N LEU A 19 8.00 26.62 -13.24
CA LEU A 19 8.76 25.43 -13.62
C LEU A 19 8.56 24.28 -12.63
N VAL A 20 8.55 24.56 -11.33
CA VAL A 20 8.22 23.58 -10.29
C VAL A 20 6.79 23.05 -10.47
N LEU A 21 5.81 23.91 -10.74
CA LEU A 21 4.42 23.52 -11.01
C LEU A 21 4.30 22.64 -12.25
N ILE A 22 5.04 22.94 -13.33
CA ILE A 22 5.05 22.12 -14.54
C ILE A 22 5.62 20.73 -14.26
N VAL A 23 6.77 20.65 -13.56
CA VAL A 23 7.41 19.37 -13.24
C VAL A 23 6.53 18.53 -12.32
N THR A 24 6.02 19.12 -11.24
CA THR A 24 5.13 18.43 -10.29
C THR A 24 3.79 18.04 -10.91
N GLY A 25 3.20 18.93 -11.72
CA GLY A 25 1.97 18.67 -12.46
C GLY A 25 2.13 17.55 -13.50
N GLY A 26 3.23 17.56 -14.26
CA GLY A 26 3.58 16.50 -15.20
C GLY A 26 3.78 15.15 -14.51
N PHE A 27 4.45 15.13 -13.36
CA PHE A 27 4.61 13.92 -12.55
C PHE A 27 3.27 13.39 -12.04
N TYR A 28 2.38 14.27 -11.56
CA TYR A 28 1.05 13.90 -11.11
C TYR A 28 0.19 13.33 -12.24
N LEU A 29 0.18 13.99 -13.41
CA LEU A 29 -0.56 13.54 -14.59
C LEU A 29 -0.08 12.16 -15.06
N ARG A 30 1.24 11.94 -15.13
CA ARG A 30 1.82 10.64 -15.49
C ARG A 30 1.34 9.54 -14.56
N ASN A 31 1.39 9.77 -13.24
CA ASN A 31 0.97 8.77 -12.26
C ASN A 31 -0.54 8.48 -12.36
N LYS A 32 -1.35 9.51 -12.58
CA LYS A 32 -2.80 9.35 -12.77
C LYS A 32 -3.12 8.55 -14.03
N LEU A 33 -2.42 8.82 -15.13
CA LEU A 33 -2.56 8.08 -16.38
C LEU A 33 -2.18 6.61 -16.22
N LEU A 34 -1.05 6.32 -15.56
CA LEU A 34 -0.64 4.95 -15.26
C LEU A 34 -1.68 4.19 -14.44
N LEU A 35 -2.25 4.82 -13.40
CA LEU A 35 -3.30 4.21 -12.59
C LEU A 35 -4.59 3.98 -13.40
N ASN A 36 -4.95 4.92 -14.27
CA ASN A 36 -6.12 4.80 -15.11
C ASN A 36 -5.98 3.69 -16.15
N SER A 37 -4.78 3.53 -16.74
CA SER A 37 -4.49 2.47 -17.73
C SER A 37 -4.31 1.09 -17.12
N LEU A 38 -4.04 0.99 -15.81
CA LEU A 38 -3.94 -0.31 -15.13
C LEU A 38 -5.32 -0.98 -15.06
N ASP A 39 -5.43 -2.24 -15.48
CA ASP A 39 -6.69 -2.96 -15.34
C ASP A 39 -7.07 -3.19 -13.87
N SER A 40 -8.38 -3.29 -13.60
CA SER A 40 -8.87 -3.60 -12.27
C SER A 40 -8.62 -5.07 -11.95
N THR A 41 -8.10 -5.35 -10.75
CA THR A 41 -7.94 -6.69 -10.22
C THR A 41 -9.05 -6.97 -9.22
N ASN A 42 -9.73 -8.12 -9.32
CA ASN A 42 -10.75 -8.49 -8.33
C ASN A 42 -10.08 -8.90 -7.00
N LEU A 43 -10.27 -8.10 -5.97
CA LEU A 43 -9.73 -8.34 -4.62
C LEU A 43 -10.84 -8.66 -3.60
N SER A 44 -12.08 -8.90 -4.04
CA SER A 44 -13.24 -9.10 -3.16
C SER A 44 -13.08 -10.28 -2.18
N ASN A 45 -12.38 -11.34 -2.60
CA ASN A 45 -12.15 -12.56 -1.81
C ASN A 45 -10.79 -12.57 -1.09
N LEU A 46 -10.00 -11.50 -1.21
CA LEU A 46 -8.71 -11.42 -0.56
C LEU A 46 -8.89 -11.13 0.93
N THR A 47 -8.26 -11.97 1.75
CA THR A 47 -8.25 -11.85 3.20
C THR A 47 -6.82 -11.78 3.73
N ILE A 48 -6.65 -11.25 4.93
CA ILE A 48 -5.41 -11.36 5.71
C ILE A 48 -5.77 -12.05 7.01
N SER A 49 -5.18 -13.21 7.26
CA SER A 49 -5.47 -14.02 8.45
C SER A 49 -6.96 -14.35 8.59
N GLY A 50 -7.62 -14.62 7.46
CA GLY A 50 -9.08 -14.88 7.41
C GLY A 50 -9.97 -13.64 7.57
N ILE A 51 -9.39 -12.44 7.70
CA ILE A 51 -10.15 -11.18 7.81
C ILE A 51 -10.25 -10.51 6.45
N ASN A 52 -11.47 -10.15 6.05
CA ASN A 52 -11.77 -9.38 4.83
C ASN A 52 -11.99 -7.90 5.17
N LEU A 53 -11.58 -6.98 4.30
CA LEU A 53 -11.85 -5.53 4.47
C LEU A 53 -13.34 -5.16 4.54
N ASN A 54 -14.23 -6.00 4.01
CA ASN A 54 -15.67 -5.79 4.03
C ASN A 54 -16.35 -6.27 5.32
N GLN A 55 -15.63 -6.98 6.20
CA GLN A 55 -16.16 -7.38 7.52
C GLN A 55 -16.22 -6.19 8.49
N ASN A 56 -17.12 -6.28 9.46
CA ASN A 56 -17.09 -5.38 10.61
C ASN A 56 -16.08 -5.91 11.63
N ILE A 57 -15.25 -5.02 12.20
CA ILE A 57 -14.25 -5.40 13.21
C ILE A 57 -14.86 -6.03 14.47
N LYS A 58 -16.14 -5.75 14.75
CA LYS A 58 -16.86 -6.34 15.89
C LYS A 58 -17.15 -7.83 15.70
N ASP A 59 -17.21 -8.29 14.46
CA ASP A 59 -17.46 -9.68 14.10
C ASP A 59 -16.15 -10.49 13.96
N VAL A 60 -15.01 -9.82 14.06
CA VAL A 60 -13.68 -10.43 13.97
C VAL A 60 -13.21 -10.81 15.37
N ASP A 61 -12.93 -12.09 15.57
CA ASP A 61 -12.25 -12.54 16.78
C ASP A 61 -10.77 -12.13 16.74
N LEU A 62 -10.45 -11.05 17.46
CA LEU A 62 -9.08 -10.56 17.58
C LEU A 62 -8.30 -11.23 18.72
N SER A 63 -8.94 -12.06 19.54
CA SER A 63 -8.30 -12.69 20.71
C SER A 63 -7.25 -13.74 20.32
N VAL A 64 -7.37 -14.28 19.10
CA VAL A 64 -6.42 -15.24 18.51
C VAL A 64 -5.07 -14.62 18.17
N TYR A 65 -4.97 -13.27 18.13
CA TYR A 65 -3.74 -12.57 17.80
C TYR A 65 -3.00 -12.11 19.05
N LYS A 66 -1.70 -12.34 19.09
CA LYS A 66 -0.85 -11.91 20.20
C LYS A 66 -0.65 -10.39 20.16
N LYS A 67 -1.17 -9.70 21.17
CA LYS A 67 -1.03 -8.25 21.32
C LYS A 67 0.43 -7.88 21.53
N ARG A 68 0.85 -6.75 20.94
CA ARG A 68 2.15 -6.16 21.25
C ARG A 68 2.09 -5.43 22.58
N ASN A 69 2.98 -5.81 23.50
CA ASN A 69 3.10 -5.14 24.79
C ASN A 69 3.91 -3.83 24.71
N ASP A 70 4.62 -3.63 23.61
CA ASP A 70 5.49 -2.47 23.36
C ASP A 70 4.80 -1.38 22.52
N PHE A 71 3.57 -1.61 22.05
CA PHE A 71 2.79 -0.66 21.28
C PHE A 71 1.36 -0.59 21.78
N ASP A 72 0.95 0.60 22.22
CA ASP A 72 -0.44 0.88 22.53
C ASP A 72 -1.28 1.08 21.27
N ASP A 73 -2.56 0.69 21.38
CA ASP A 73 -3.54 0.97 20.34
C ASP A 73 -3.69 2.49 20.18
N LYS A 74 -3.69 2.95 18.92
CA LYS A 74 -3.71 4.37 18.61
C LYS A 74 -5.09 4.78 18.14
N VAL A 75 -5.66 5.80 18.77
CA VAL A 75 -6.88 6.46 18.31
C VAL A 75 -6.52 7.78 17.64
N THR A 76 -7.03 8.02 16.44
CA THR A 76 -6.81 9.28 15.70
C THR A 76 -8.11 9.68 15.02
N GLY A 77 -8.74 10.73 15.55
CA GLY A 77 -10.06 11.18 15.08
C GLY A 77 -11.10 10.07 15.21
N THR A 78 -11.65 9.64 14.08
CA THR A 78 -12.67 8.59 14.00
C THR A 78 -12.11 7.20 13.71
N THR A 79 -10.78 7.04 13.78
CA THR A 79 -10.10 5.78 13.46
C THR A 79 -9.36 5.24 14.66
N THR A 80 -9.39 3.91 14.80
CA THR A 80 -8.63 3.17 15.81
C THR A 80 -7.73 2.17 15.10
N GLN A 81 -6.46 2.20 15.49
CA GLN A 81 -5.44 1.27 15.03
C GLN A 81 -5.05 0.35 16.18
N LYS A 82 -5.17 -0.95 15.94
CA LYS A 82 -4.76 -1.99 16.89
C LYS A 82 -3.48 -2.68 16.43
N TYR A 83 -2.57 -2.92 17.37
CA TYR A 83 -1.27 -3.53 17.08
C TYR A 83 -1.13 -4.92 17.72
N PHE A 84 -0.72 -5.87 16.89
CA PHE A 84 -0.36 -7.23 17.26
C PHE A 84 1.05 -7.52 16.78
N GLU A 85 1.65 -8.65 17.18
CA GLU A 85 3.06 -8.94 16.89
C GLU A 85 3.37 -8.89 15.40
N ASP A 86 2.58 -9.59 14.59
CA ASP A 86 2.78 -9.69 13.13
C ASP A 86 1.62 -9.11 12.33
N PHE A 87 0.63 -8.51 12.99
CA PHE A 87 -0.62 -8.06 12.39
C PHE A 87 -1.02 -6.68 12.92
N SER A 88 -1.65 -5.86 12.08
CA SER A 88 -2.33 -4.65 12.53
C SER A 88 -3.58 -4.39 11.72
N VAL A 89 -4.54 -3.75 12.38
CA VAL A 89 -5.83 -3.40 11.79
C VAL A 89 -6.18 -1.97 12.11
N ILE A 90 -6.67 -1.24 11.11
CA ILE A 90 -7.24 0.10 11.25
C ILE A 90 -8.71 0.01 10.90
N HIS A 91 -9.56 0.51 11.77
CA HIS A 91 -11.00 0.58 11.56
C HIS A 91 -11.56 1.93 12.00
N ASP A 92 -12.73 2.30 11.47
CA ASP A 92 -13.45 3.49 11.92
C ASP A 92 -14.37 3.20 13.12
N ASN A 93 -15.03 4.25 13.62
CA ASN A 93 -15.99 4.18 14.73
C ASN A 93 -17.24 3.34 14.42
N SER A 94 -17.60 3.15 13.14
CA SER A 94 -18.69 2.25 12.74
C SER A 94 -18.28 0.78 12.78
N GLY A 95 -16.98 0.53 12.91
CA GLY A 95 -16.37 -0.79 12.87
C GLY A 95 -15.96 -1.22 11.46
N LYS A 96 -16.05 -0.34 10.47
CA LYS A 96 -15.60 -0.64 9.10
C LYS A 96 -14.07 -0.72 9.08
N ILE A 97 -13.56 -1.83 8.56
CA ILE A 97 -12.12 -2.03 8.41
C ILE A 97 -11.62 -1.20 7.22
N LEU A 98 -10.58 -0.40 7.48
CA LEU A 98 -9.94 0.49 6.52
C LEU A 98 -8.62 -0.10 6.00
N THR A 99 -7.85 -0.72 6.90
CA THR A 99 -6.54 -1.29 6.58
C THR A 99 -6.31 -2.57 7.39
N LEU A 100 -5.74 -3.57 6.74
CA LEU A 100 -5.18 -4.78 7.33
C LEU A 100 -3.73 -4.88 6.88
N LYS A 101 -2.81 -5.15 7.81
CA LYS A 101 -1.39 -5.34 7.49
C LYS A 101 -0.87 -6.55 8.24
N THR A 102 -0.15 -7.43 7.55
CA THR A 102 0.52 -8.57 8.18
C THR A 102 1.95 -8.70 7.69
N MET A 103 2.83 -9.19 8.57
CA MET A 103 4.15 -9.69 8.20
C MET A 103 4.00 -11.12 7.71
N ASN A 104 4.73 -11.48 6.66
CA ASN A 104 4.85 -12.88 6.25
C ASN A 104 5.88 -13.55 7.15
N ARG A 105 5.44 -14.53 7.96
CA ARG A 105 6.37 -15.45 8.62
C ARG A 105 6.54 -16.67 7.73
N THR A 106 7.78 -16.93 7.33
CA THR A 106 8.23 -17.97 6.39
C THR A 106 7.76 -19.38 6.75
N GLU A 107 7.26 -19.61 7.97
CA GLU A 107 6.77 -20.91 8.45
C GLU A 107 5.25 -21.07 8.41
N LYS A 108 4.48 -19.99 8.21
CA LYS A 108 2.99 -20.03 8.14
C LYS A 108 2.40 -19.45 6.86
N GLY A 109 3.20 -18.75 6.05
CA GLY A 109 2.72 -18.04 4.87
C GLY A 109 1.74 -16.93 5.24
N ILE A 110 1.34 -16.12 4.26
CA ILE A 110 0.20 -15.22 4.44
C ILE A 110 -1.04 -16.12 4.41
N GLU A 111 -1.63 -16.38 5.58
CA GLU A 111 -2.80 -17.25 5.67
C GLU A 111 -4.01 -16.59 4.97
N LYS A 112 -4.30 -17.16 3.80
CA LYS A 112 -5.49 -17.09 2.92
C LYS A 112 -5.70 -15.81 2.10
N LEU A 113 -5.42 -15.91 0.79
CA LEU A 113 -6.11 -15.14 -0.26
C LEU A 113 -7.07 -16.13 -0.97
N GLY A 114 -8.32 -16.21 -0.53
CA GLY A 114 -9.26 -17.25 -1.00
C GLY A 114 -8.88 -18.67 -0.54
N ASN A 115 -8.99 -19.67 -1.44
CA ASN A 115 -8.67 -21.08 -1.18
C ASN A 115 -7.17 -21.42 -1.25
N GLY A 116 -6.30 -20.46 -1.56
CA GLY A 116 -4.85 -20.64 -1.71
C GLY A 116 -4.02 -19.87 -0.67
N VAL A 117 -2.82 -20.37 -0.40
CA VAL A 117 -1.81 -19.70 0.44
C VAL A 117 -0.88 -18.90 -0.45
N ILE A 118 -0.63 -17.63 -0.11
CA ILE A 118 0.37 -16.81 -0.79
C ILE A 118 1.64 -16.83 0.05
N VAL A 119 2.73 -17.32 -0.54
CA VAL A 119 4.03 -17.39 0.11
C VAL A 119 5.02 -16.48 -0.58
N ASN A 120 4.99 -16.44 -1.91
CA ASN A 120 5.94 -15.70 -2.75
C ASN A 120 5.23 -14.83 -3.81
N LEU A 121 6.01 -14.00 -4.51
CA LEU A 121 5.48 -13.13 -5.57
C LEU A 121 4.90 -13.88 -6.78
N SER A 122 5.37 -15.09 -7.07
CA SER A 122 4.83 -15.91 -8.15
C SER A 122 3.39 -16.33 -7.83
N ASP A 123 3.10 -16.74 -6.60
CA ASP A 123 1.75 -17.07 -6.14
C ASP A 123 0.81 -15.88 -6.33
N VAL A 124 1.27 -14.67 -5.99
CA VAL A 124 0.50 -13.43 -6.18
C VAL A 124 0.17 -13.23 -7.64
N THR A 125 1.14 -13.33 -8.54
CA THR A 125 0.92 -13.10 -9.98
C THR A 125 0.08 -14.21 -10.62
N ASN A 126 0.22 -15.46 -10.17
CA ASN A 126 -0.62 -16.56 -10.65
C ASN A 126 -2.09 -16.38 -10.23
N LEU A 127 -2.33 -15.80 -9.05
CA LEU A 127 -3.67 -15.63 -8.49
C LEU A 127 -4.36 -14.33 -8.90
N LEU A 128 -3.60 -13.23 -8.96
CA LEU A 128 -4.11 -11.88 -9.20
C LEU A 128 -3.79 -11.36 -10.62
N GLY A 129 -2.99 -12.10 -11.39
CA GLY A 129 -2.53 -11.69 -12.71
C GLY A 129 -1.34 -10.73 -12.68
N SER A 130 -1.04 -10.15 -13.84
CA SER A 130 0.11 -9.25 -14.04
C SER A 130 -0.27 -7.76 -14.05
N HIS A 131 -1.52 -7.42 -13.71
CA HIS A 131 -2.02 -6.05 -13.70
C HIS A 131 -1.69 -5.33 -12.37
N TYR A 132 -0.40 -5.16 -12.09
CA TYR A 132 0.10 -4.46 -10.92
C TYR A 132 0.99 -3.27 -11.26
N ILE A 133 1.09 -2.33 -10.32
CA ILE A 133 2.11 -1.28 -10.34
C ILE A 133 3.26 -1.70 -9.43
N GLU A 134 4.47 -1.59 -9.94
CA GLU A 134 5.68 -1.72 -9.14
C GLU A 134 6.19 -0.35 -8.68
N LYS A 135 6.53 -0.23 -7.39
CA LYS A 135 7.07 1.00 -6.81
C LYS A 135 7.97 0.71 -5.61
N GLY A 136 8.98 1.54 -5.39
CA GLY A 136 9.73 1.56 -4.12
C GLY A 136 8.78 1.80 -2.94
N TYR A 137 8.85 0.91 -1.93
CA TYR A 137 8.10 1.01 -0.68
C TYR A 137 8.93 1.74 0.38
N ASP A 138 10.13 1.22 0.62
CA ASP A 138 11.17 1.88 1.41
C ASP A 138 12.50 1.68 0.66
N SER A 139 12.77 2.59 -0.27
CA SER A 139 13.96 2.51 -1.12
C SER A 139 15.27 2.57 -0.32
N ALA A 140 15.28 3.20 0.86
CA ALA A 140 16.47 3.27 1.71
C ALA A 140 16.80 1.91 2.32
N GLN A 141 15.78 1.12 2.63
CA GLN A 141 15.92 -0.29 3.07
C GLN A 141 15.91 -1.28 1.90
N GLY A 142 15.89 -0.81 0.66
CA GLY A 142 15.83 -1.67 -0.52
C GLY A 142 14.52 -2.46 -0.62
N LEU A 143 13.39 -1.92 -0.15
CA LEU A 143 12.08 -2.55 -0.22
C LEU A 143 11.25 -1.98 -1.37
N TYR A 144 10.66 -2.88 -2.15
CA TYR A 144 9.77 -2.60 -3.27
C TYR A 144 8.40 -3.19 -3.01
N SER A 145 7.44 -2.78 -3.83
CA SER A 145 6.06 -3.23 -3.72
C SER A 145 5.42 -3.49 -5.08
N ARG A 146 4.59 -4.52 -5.15
CA ARG A 146 3.59 -4.71 -6.21
C ARG A 146 2.23 -4.33 -5.65
N ILE A 147 1.53 -3.45 -6.36
CA ILE A 147 0.27 -2.86 -5.93
C ILE A 147 -0.81 -3.23 -6.95
N TYR A 148 -1.81 -3.96 -6.50
CA TYR A 148 -3.01 -4.32 -7.27
C TYR A 148 -4.16 -3.43 -6.84
N TYR A 149 -4.96 -3.00 -7.80
CA TYR A 149 -6.09 -2.09 -7.56
C TYR A 149 -7.39 -2.76 -7.98
N ASP A 150 -8.31 -2.90 -7.04
CA ASP A 150 -9.71 -3.19 -7.28
C ASP A 150 -10.47 -1.87 -7.36
N LYS A 151 -10.69 -1.41 -8.59
CA LYS A 151 -11.36 -0.13 -8.88
C LYS A 151 -12.86 -0.18 -8.57
N GLU A 152 -13.46 -1.36 -8.60
CA GLU A 152 -14.88 -1.55 -8.34
C GLU A 152 -15.16 -1.48 -6.84
N ASN A 153 -14.39 -2.20 -6.05
CA ASN A 153 -14.55 -2.27 -4.59
C ASN A 153 -13.77 -1.19 -3.83
N LYS A 154 -12.97 -0.37 -4.54
CA LYS A 154 -12.09 0.67 -3.97
C LYS A 154 -11.14 0.11 -2.92
N VAL A 155 -10.51 -1.00 -3.26
CA VAL A 155 -9.56 -1.73 -2.42
C VAL A 155 -8.26 -1.91 -3.19
N LYS A 156 -7.12 -1.81 -2.50
CA LYS A 156 -5.83 -2.15 -3.08
C LYS A 156 -5.07 -3.10 -2.17
N ALA A 157 -4.31 -3.97 -2.80
CA ALA A 157 -3.43 -4.93 -2.16
C ALA A 157 -1.98 -4.58 -2.50
N THR A 158 -1.15 -4.43 -1.47
CA THR A 158 0.27 -4.10 -1.59
C THR A 158 1.09 -5.26 -1.02
N PHE A 159 1.92 -5.84 -1.86
CA PHE A 159 2.86 -6.90 -1.49
C PHE A 159 4.26 -6.32 -1.48
N VAL A 160 4.90 -6.26 -0.31
CA VAL A 160 6.22 -5.65 -0.12
C VAL A 160 7.30 -6.72 -0.08
N PHE A 161 8.40 -6.51 -0.78
CA PHE A 161 9.48 -7.48 -0.95
C PHE A 161 10.85 -6.80 -1.16
N PRO A 162 11.97 -7.51 -0.94
CA PRO A 162 13.31 -6.99 -1.24
C PRO A 162 13.55 -6.68 -2.72
N LYS A 163 14.23 -5.57 -3.01
CA LYS A 163 14.61 -5.10 -4.35
C LYS A 163 15.36 -6.15 -5.18
N MET A 164 16.11 -7.04 -4.53
CA MET A 164 16.88 -8.08 -5.23
C MET A 164 15.99 -8.99 -6.11
N TYR A 165 14.70 -9.13 -5.78
CA TYR A 165 13.76 -9.95 -6.54
C TYR A 165 13.16 -9.25 -7.77
N LEU A 166 13.45 -7.97 -8.01
CA LEU A 166 12.95 -7.23 -9.18
C LEU A 166 13.44 -7.77 -10.53
N LYS A 167 14.58 -8.44 -10.54
CA LYS A 167 15.21 -8.89 -11.77
C LYS A 167 14.68 -10.23 -12.27
N ASP A 168 13.86 -10.90 -11.47
CA ASP A 168 13.36 -12.23 -11.78
C ASP A 168 11.95 -12.42 -11.20
N ASP A 169 10.96 -11.92 -11.93
CA ASP A 169 9.53 -12.07 -11.60
C ASP A 169 9.08 -13.55 -11.54
N LYS A 170 9.92 -14.47 -12.06
CA LYS A 170 9.70 -15.92 -12.01
C LYS A 170 10.53 -16.61 -10.93
N ASN A 171 11.24 -15.86 -10.08
CA ASN A 171 11.98 -16.46 -8.99
C ASN A 171 10.99 -17.00 -7.94
N PRO A 172 10.87 -18.34 -7.80
CA PRO A 172 9.98 -18.94 -6.80
C PRO A 172 10.41 -18.61 -5.36
N GLU A 173 11.61 -18.07 -5.15
CA GLU A 173 12.15 -17.64 -3.87
C GLU A 173 11.89 -16.16 -3.54
N ALA A 174 11.10 -15.44 -4.35
CA ALA A 174 10.79 -14.04 -4.08
C ALA A 174 9.85 -13.89 -2.87
N ILE A 175 10.45 -13.80 -1.68
CA ILE A 175 9.75 -13.72 -0.40
C ILE A 175 9.05 -12.36 -0.24
N ILE A 176 7.76 -12.41 0.07
CA ILE A 176 6.99 -11.25 0.50
C ILE A 176 7.30 -11.01 1.98
N ILE A 177 7.58 -9.78 2.39
CA ILE A 177 7.80 -9.38 3.79
C ILE A 177 6.50 -8.87 4.41
N TRP A 178 5.77 -8.01 3.69
CA TRP A 178 4.52 -7.43 4.16
C TRP A 178 3.41 -7.61 3.13
N VAL A 179 2.21 -7.85 3.63
CA VAL A 179 0.97 -7.70 2.86
C VAL A 179 0.13 -6.64 3.52
N ILE A 180 -0.37 -5.73 2.70
CA ILE A 180 -1.23 -4.63 3.13
C ILE A 180 -2.46 -4.64 2.24
N LEU A 181 -3.62 -4.77 2.87
CA LEU A 181 -4.93 -4.58 2.27
C LEU A 181 -5.48 -3.26 2.77
N GLU A 182 -5.84 -2.34 1.88
CA GLU A 182 -6.39 -1.05 2.29
C GLU A 182 -7.42 -0.50 1.31
N ARG A 183 -8.33 0.32 1.83
CA ARG A 183 -9.28 1.09 1.01
C ARG A 183 -8.62 2.35 0.46
N TYR A 184 -9.03 2.79 -0.73
CA TYR A 184 -8.50 4.01 -1.36
C TYR A 184 -9.55 4.85 -2.09
#